data_AF-A0A453N983-F1
#
_entry.id   AF-A0A453N983-F1
#
_cell.length_a   1.000
_cell.length_b   1.000
_cell.length_c   1.000
_cell.angle_alpha   90.00
_cell.angle_beta   90.00
_cell.angle_gamma   90.00
#
_symmetry.space_group_name_H-M   'P 1'
#
loop_
_entity.id
_entity.type
_entity.pdbx_description
1 polymer ?
#
loop_
_entity_poly.entity_id
_entity_poly.type
_entity_poly.pdbx_seq_one_letter_code
_entity_poly.pdbx_strand_id
1 'polypeptide(L)'
;KTLVPAAALPATAMDTGVPAFSMNPVMAEIFRQLGLDPDQVGGFFARSLSHTHHALPDPPVTADARLFALLPDDPVDRVSRLPDALLGNIVSCLPVKDGARTAALSRRWRGVWRSAPLVLVDSHVHPAGTAYAQGVASAVSRVLAAHPGPFRCVHLTESPLLAAWLQIVAGKGVQELTLVHHPWPLEIFLPSTFFLGMETLTRLYLGLGLCDVVMKTGDLDFILDRSPVLETLSLEGEMLERCLGLVSQSLRRVQIIGCSVGEIFVVDAPCLERLIQSGGWCPEDTDGNCTKVKIGHAPRLHMLGYLELDPRNVLEVGNTVIKAGTRVSPRTMVPSVGVMALEVRFGVRNDAKMVPSVPRCFPNVETLHIKVKSLTLLLSSICAMFCI
;
A
#
# COMPACT_ATOMS: atom_id res chain seq x y z
N LYS A 1 -22.12 16.81 1.70
CA LYS A 1 -22.48 15.95 0.55
C LYS A 1 -22.74 14.57 1.10
N THR A 2 -23.98 14.14 0.98
CA THR A 2 -24.61 13.03 1.69
C THR A 2 -23.97 11.70 1.31
N LEU A 3 -23.35 11.01 2.27
CA LEU A 3 -22.93 9.62 2.13
C LEU A 3 -24.12 8.73 2.53
N VAL A 4 -24.55 7.90 1.59
CA VAL A 4 -25.63 6.93 1.74
C VAL A 4 -25.19 5.84 2.73
N PRO A 5 -26.06 5.35 3.64
CA PRO A 5 -25.71 4.30 4.59
C PRO A 5 -25.37 3.01 3.85
N ALA A 6 -24.29 2.33 4.26
CA ALA A 6 -23.99 0.98 3.80
C ALA A 6 -25.05 -0.01 4.32
N ALA A 7 -26.15 -0.11 3.58
CA ALA A 7 -27.03 -1.26 3.65
C ALA A 7 -26.22 -2.50 3.26
N ALA A 8 -26.44 -3.60 3.97
CA ALA A 8 -25.80 -4.89 3.76
C ALA A 8 -25.71 -5.23 2.26
N LEU A 9 -24.50 -5.16 1.71
CA LEU A 9 -24.24 -5.63 0.36
C LEU A 9 -24.24 -7.17 0.40
N PRO A 10 -25.08 -7.85 -0.39
CA PRO A 10 -24.99 -9.30 -0.53
C PRO A 10 -23.64 -9.67 -1.14
N ALA A 11 -23.13 -10.85 -0.79
CA ALA A 11 -21.84 -11.42 -1.22
C ALA A 11 -21.72 -11.69 -2.74
N THR A 12 -22.53 -11.03 -3.57
CA THR A 12 -22.57 -11.17 -5.03
C THR A 12 -22.48 -9.83 -5.78
N ALA A 13 -22.23 -8.72 -5.08
CA ALA A 13 -21.86 -7.46 -5.72
C ALA A 13 -20.34 -7.22 -5.58
N MET A 14 -19.52 -8.12 -6.14
CA MET A 14 -18.12 -7.77 -6.42
C MET A 14 -18.11 -6.84 -7.63
N ASP A 15 -17.51 -5.68 -7.44
CA ASP A 15 -17.19 -4.70 -8.48
C ASP A 15 -16.49 -5.41 -9.66
N THR A 16 -16.98 -5.23 -10.88
CA THR A 16 -16.52 -5.98 -12.06
C THR A 16 -15.09 -5.63 -12.51
N GLY A 17 -14.41 -4.73 -11.79
CA GLY A 17 -13.04 -4.30 -12.06
C GLY A 17 -11.94 -5.05 -11.27
N VAL A 18 -12.28 -5.79 -10.22
CA VAL A 18 -11.29 -6.54 -9.43
C VAL A 18 -11.21 -7.98 -9.97
N PRO A 19 -10.03 -8.47 -10.40
CA PRO A 19 -9.88 -9.87 -10.80
C PRO A 19 -10.30 -10.80 -9.65
N ALA A 20 -11.18 -11.76 -9.94
CA ALA A 20 -11.58 -12.73 -8.94
C ALA A 20 -10.36 -13.55 -8.50
N PHE A 21 -10.13 -13.66 -7.19
CA PHE A 21 -9.15 -14.60 -6.65
C PHE A 21 -9.51 -16.02 -7.11
N SER A 22 -8.59 -16.67 -7.83
CA SER A 22 -8.81 -18.03 -8.32
C SER A 22 -8.09 -19.04 -7.43
N MET A 23 -8.84 -19.75 -6.59
CA MET A 23 -8.31 -20.85 -5.78
C MET A 23 -8.07 -22.09 -6.66
N ASN A 24 -6.83 -22.29 -7.12
CA ASN A 24 -6.45 -23.49 -7.86
C ASN A 24 -6.48 -24.75 -6.94
N PRO A 25 -6.89 -25.93 -7.46
CA PRO A 25 -6.83 -27.20 -6.74
C PRO A 25 -5.53 -27.49 -5.96
N VAL A 26 -4.37 -27.09 -6.49
CA VAL A 26 -3.07 -27.26 -5.80
C VAL A 26 -2.98 -26.39 -4.56
N MET A 27 -3.45 -25.13 -4.64
CA MET A 27 -3.49 -24.21 -3.50
C MET A 27 -4.46 -24.71 -2.44
N ALA A 28 -5.65 -25.14 -2.86
CA ALA A 28 -6.65 -25.70 -1.96
C ALA A 28 -6.12 -26.92 -1.20
N GLU A 29 -5.34 -27.79 -1.85
CA GLU A 29 -4.74 -28.95 -1.20
C GLU A 29 -3.66 -28.56 -0.18
N ILE A 30 -2.82 -27.57 -0.49
CA ILE A 30 -1.80 -27.09 0.45
C ILE A 30 -2.45 -26.42 1.67
N PHE A 31 -3.51 -25.63 1.47
CA PHE A 31 -4.28 -25.07 2.59
C PHE A 31 -4.89 -26.16 3.47
N ARG A 32 -5.46 -27.22 2.86
CA ARG A 32 -5.96 -28.38 3.62
C ARG A 32 -4.87 -29.08 4.42
N GLN A 33 -3.67 -29.23 3.86
CA GLN A 33 -2.52 -29.83 4.56
C GLN A 33 -2.04 -28.97 5.74
N LEU A 34 -2.20 -27.65 5.64
CA LEU A 34 -1.94 -26.69 6.73
C LEU A 34 -3.11 -26.58 7.73
N GLY A 35 -4.18 -27.37 7.57
CA GLY A 35 -5.36 -27.34 8.42
C GLY A 35 -6.28 -26.13 8.18
N LEU A 36 -6.13 -25.45 7.05
CA LEU A 36 -6.88 -24.26 6.68
C LEU A 36 -8.00 -24.59 5.68
N ASP A 37 -9.19 -24.05 5.93
CA ASP A 37 -10.34 -24.18 5.03
C ASP A 37 -10.14 -23.32 3.77
N PRO A 38 -10.00 -23.92 2.57
CA PRO A 38 -9.77 -23.19 1.33
C PRO A 38 -10.84 -22.14 0.99
N ASP A 39 -12.10 -22.35 1.41
CA ASP A 39 -13.18 -21.39 1.13
C ASP A 39 -13.06 -20.12 2.00
N GLN A 40 -12.67 -20.28 3.27
CA GLN A 40 -12.37 -19.15 4.15
C GLN A 40 -11.12 -18.38 3.68
N VAL A 41 -10.10 -19.14 3.24
CA VAL A 41 -8.87 -18.60 2.67
C VAL A 41 -9.18 -17.81 1.40
N GLY A 42 -9.93 -18.38 0.47
CA GLY A 42 -10.32 -17.71 -0.78
C GLY A 42 -11.13 -16.42 -0.53
N GLY A 43 -12.09 -16.44 0.40
CA GLY A 43 -12.87 -15.26 0.77
C GLY A 43 -12.03 -14.13 1.35
N PHE A 44 -10.95 -14.46 2.08
CA PHE A 44 -10.01 -13.47 2.54
C PHE A 44 -9.09 -12.95 1.45
N PHE A 45 -8.48 -13.82 0.63
CA PHE A 45 -7.64 -13.37 -0.47
C PHE A 45 -8.41 -12.42 -1.40
N ALA A 46 -9.68 -12.74 -1.71
CA ALA A 46 -10.54 -11.85 -2.48
C ALA A 46 -10.77 -10.50 -1.78
N ARG A 47 -10.99 -10.51 -0.46
CA ARG A 47 -11.14 -9.27 0.32
C ARG A 47 -9.86 -8.46 0.35
N SER A 48 -8.71 -9.09 0.58
CA SER A 48 -7.40 -8.45 0.61
C SER A 48 -7.06 -7.87 -0.75
N LEU A 49 -7.21 -8.62 -1.85
CA LEU A 49 -7.01 -8.11 -3.21
C LEU A 49 -7.91 -6.93 -3.54
N SER A 50 -9.18 -6.97 -3.11
CA SER A 50 -10.09 -5.83 -3.26
C SER A 50 -9.61 -4.62 -2.45
N HIS A 51 -9.14 -4.81 -1.20
CA HIS A 51 -8.56 -3.72 -0.43
C HIS A 51 -7.30 -3.18 -1.10
N THR A 52 -6.42 -4.04 -1.61
CA THR A 52 -5.19 -3.64 -2.30
C THR A 52 -5.54 -2.80 -3.51
N HIS A 53 -6.46 -3.27 -4.34
CA HIS A 53 -6.92 -2.52 -5.51
C HIS A 53 -7.47 -1.12 -5.15
N HIS A 54 -8.19 -0.98 -4.03
CA HIS A 54 -8.72 0.31 -3.60
C HIS A 54 -7.76 1.17 -2.76
N ALA A 55 -6.73 0.57 -2.15
CA ALA A 55 -5.75 1.23 -1.31
C ALA A 55 -4.54 1.72 -2.10
N LEU A 56 -4.24 1.08 -3.24
CA LEU A 56 -3.20 1.52 -4.15
C LEU A 56 -3.55 2.89 -4.75
N PRO A 57 -2.56 3.78 -4.89
CA PRO A 57 -2.78 5.01 -5.61
C PRO A 57 -3.00 4.72 -7.10
N ASP A 58 -3.98 5.40 -7.69
CA ASP A 58 -4.09 5.45 -9.14
C ASP A 58 -2.77 5.96 -9.75
N PRO A 59 -2.29 5.36 -10.86
CA PRO A 59 -1.14 5.87 -11.54
C PRO A 59 -1.40 7.33 -11.97
N PRO A 60 -0.38 8.20 -11.97
CA PRO A 60 -0.59 9.62 -12.22
C PRO A 60 -0.87 9.96 -13.70
N VAL A 61 -1.08 8.94 -14.54
CA VAL A 61 -1.32 9.04 -15.98
C VAL A 61 -2.40 8.02 -16.37
N THR A 62 -3.26 8.37 -17.33
CA THR A 62 -4.23 7.45 -17.94
C THR A 62 -3.77 7.00 -19.33
N ALA A 63 -4.08 5.74 -19.69
CA ALA A 63 -3.89 5.22 -21.04
C ALA A 63 -5.10 5.44 -21.97
N ASP A 64 -6.19 6.02 -21.48
CA ASP A 64 -7.41 6.23 -22.25
C ASP A 64 -7.22 7.26 -23.38
N ALA A 65 -6.38 8.27 -23.12
CA ALA A 65 -6.03 9.28 -24.09
C ALA A 65 -5.08 8.71 -25.13
N ARG A 66 -5.57 8.55 -26.37
CA ARG A 66 -4.72 8.15 -27.49
C ARG A 66 -4.05 9.37 -28.10
N LEU A 67 -2.72 9.38 -28.15
CA LEU A 67 -1.98 10.34 -28.95
C LEU A 67 -2.22 10.06 -30.44
N PHE A 68 -2.87 11.01 -31.12
CA PHE A 68 -3.03 11.01 -32.56
C PHE A 68 -2.24 12.17 -33.16
N ALA A 69 -1.59 11.92 -34.30
CA ALA A 69 -1.08 12.99 -35.12
C ALA A 69 -2.24 13.59 -35.92
N LEU A 70 -2.71 14.76 -35.52
CA LEU A 70 -3.62 15.54 -36.36
C LEU A 70 -2.83 16.21 -37.49
N LEU A 71 -3.46 16.36 -38.65
CA LEU A 71 -2.91 17.21 -39.70
C LEU A 71 -2.87 18.66 -39.16
N PRO A 72 -1.76 19.40 -39.36
CA PRO A 72 -1.62 20.72 -38.78
C PRO A 72 -2.62 21.70 -39.43
N ASP A 73 -3.53 22.25 -38.64
CA ASP A 73 -4.37 23.39 -39.04
C ASP A 73 -3.56 24.72 -39.07
N ASP A 74 -2.47 24.81 -38.28
CA ASP A 74 -1.48 25.90 -38.27
C ASP A 74 -0.09 25.31 -38.59
N PRO A 75 0.64 25.81 -39.60
CA PRO A 75 1.99 25.33 -39.93
C PRO A 75 3.03 25.64 -38.84
N VAL A 76 2.72 26.50 -37.87
CA VAL A 76 3.65 26.88 -36.80
C VAL A 76 3.57 25.89 -35.63
N ASP A 77 4.64 25.11 -35.45
CA ASP A 77 4.83 24.26 -34.28
C ASP A 77 5.16 25.10 -33.04
N ARG A 78 4.12 25.57 -32.35
CA ARG A 78 4.22 26.38 -31.12
C ARG A 78 4.66 25.55 -29.92
N VAL A 79 4.32 24.26 -29.88
CA VAL A 79 4.66 23.39 -28.75
C VAL A 79 6.17 23.17 -28.73
N SER A 80 6.79 22.86 -29.87
CA SER A 80 8.25 22.73 -29.98
C SER A 80 9.02 24.04 -29.76
N ARG A 81 8.35 25.19 -29.55
CA ARG A 81 9.01 26.45 -29.15
C ARG A 81 9.05 26.68 -27.65
N LEU A 82 8.32 25.88 -26.85
CA LEU A 82 8.38 25.96 -25.40
C LEU A 82 9.79 25.64 -24.87
N PRO A 83 10.22 26.17 -23.71
CA PRO A 83 11.46 25.77 -23.04
C PRO A 83 11.50 24.26 -22.71
N ASP A 84 12.70 23.66 -22.69
CA ASP A 84 12.87 22.22 -22.46
C ASP A 84 12.28 21.76 -21.13
N ALA A 85 12.31 22.59 -20.09
CA ALA A 85 11.69 22.30 -18.80
C ALA A 85 10.17 22.06 -18.92
N LEU A 86 9.47 22.87 -19.73
CA LEU A 86 8.03 22.70 -19.95
C LEU A 86 7.74 21.49 -20.83
N LEU A 87 8.58 21.23 -21.85
CA LEU A 87 8.48 20.03 -22.66
C LEU A 87 8.70 18.76 -21.82
N GLY A 88 9.67 18.79 -20.90
CA GLY A 88 9.93 17.72 -19.94
C GLY A 88 8.73 17.47 -19.03
N ASN A 89 8.09 18.53 -18.52
CA ASN A 89 6.87 18.42 -17.73
C ASN A 89 5.73 17.77 -18.52
N ILE A 90 5.55 18.16 -19.79
CA ILE A 90 4.55 17.52 -20.68
C ILE A 90 4.83 16.02 -20.80
N VAL A 91 6.08 15.64 -21.10
CA VAL A 91 6.46 14.22 -21.25
C VAL A 91 6.29 13.44 -19.94
N SER A 92 6.55 14.06 -18.77
CA SER A 92 6.37 13.42 -17.46
C SER A 92 4.91 13.14 -17.06
N CYS A 93 3.97 13.72 -17.79
CA CYS A 93 2.53 13.49 -17.65
C CYS A 93 2.01 12.42 -18.62
N LEU A 94 2.89 11.81 -19.43
CA LEU A 94 2.51 10.77 -20.40
C LEU A 94 2.91 9.37 -19.90
N PRO A 95 2.11 8.34 -20.21
CA PRO A 95 2.57 6.96 -20.09
C PRO A 95 3.86 6.76 -20.89
N VAL A 96 4.77 5.90 -20.41
CA VAL A 96 6.09 5.66 -21.02
C VAL A 96 6.06 5.44 -22.54
N LYS A 97 5.05 4.73 -23.04
CA LYS A 97 4.85 4.46 -24.47
C LYS A 97 4.61 5.74 -25.28
N ASP A 98 3.82 6.65 -24.74
CA ASP A 98 3.45 7.91 -25.38
C ASP A 98 4.54 8.95 -25.21
N GLY A 99 5.19 8.98 -24.04
CA GLY A 99 6.42 9.75 -23.85
C GLY A 99 7.49 9.37 -24.88
N ALA A 100 7.72 8.07 -25.11
CA ALA A 100 8.66 7.60 -26.12
C ALA A 100 8.30 8.00 -27.55
N ARG A 101 7.00 8.08 -27.89
CA ARG A 101 6.55 8.54 -29.21
C ARG A 101 6.90 10.00 -29.48
N THR A 102 6.94 10.85 -28.46
CA THR A 102 7.34 12.26 -28.63
C THR A 102 8.76 12.39 -29.20
N ALA A 103 9.66 11.42 -28.94
CA ALA A 103 11.01 11.41 -29.48
C ALA A 103 11.10 11.31 -31.01
N ALA A 104 9.98 10.97 -31.68
CA ALA A 104 9.86 10.97 -33.14
C ALA A 104 9.55 12.36 -33.72
N LEU A 105 9.08 13.32 -32.91
CA LEU A 105 8.70 14.67 -33.38
C LEU A 105 9.91 15.46 -33.88
N SER A 106 11.01 15.47 -33.12
CA SER A 106 12.27 16.10 -33.56
C SER A 106 13.47 15.60 -32.75
N ARG A 107 14.69 15.98 -33.17
CA ARG A 107 15.92 15.71 -32.40
C ARG A 107 15.88 16.32 -31.00
N ARG A 108 15.21 17.47 -30.84
CA ARG A 108 15.03 18.16 -29.55
C ARG A 108 14.16 17.33 -28.61
N TRP A 109 13.00 16.87 -29.09
CA TRP A 109 12.11 16.01 -28.31
C TRP A 109 12.74 14.69 -27.88
N ARG A 110 13.66 14.14 -28.69
CA ARG A 110 14.45 12.96 -28.28
C ARG A 110 15.35 13.25 -27.07
N GLY A 111 15.92 14.46 -26.98
CA GLY A 111 16.67 14.91 -25.81
C GLY A 111 15.78 15.13 -24.59
N VAL A 112 14.62 15.76 -24.80
CA VAL A 112 13.60 15.96 -23.74
C VAL A 112 13.16 14.61 -23.17
N TRP A 113 12.78 13.66 -24.03
CA TRP A 113 12.34 12.33 -23.60
C TRP A 113 13.39 11.65 -22.70
N ARG A 114 14.67 11.68 -23.06
CA ARG A 114 15.77 11.08 -22.27
C ARG A 114 15.98 11.71 -20.90
N SER A 115 15.51 12.93 -20.69
CA SER A 115 15.75 13.70 -19.46
C SER A 115 14.49 13.83 -18.61
N ALA A 116 13.33 13.42 -19.15
CA ALA A 116 12.04 13.57 -18.48
C ALA A 116 11.84 12.43 -17.46
N PRO A 117 11.25 12.71 -16.29
CA PRO A 117 10.93 11.69 -15.31
C PRO A 117 9.73 10.87 -15.81
N LEU A 118 9.98 9.64 -16.25
CA LEU A 118 8.97 8.81 -16.92
C LEU A 118 7.98 8.16 -15.94
N VAL A 119 6.79 7.84 -16.44
CA VAL A 119 5.77 7.05 -15.73
C VAL A 119 5.59 5.69 -16.41
N LEU A 120 6.06 4.64 -15.74
CA LEU A 120 5.95 3.24 -16.17
C LEU A 120 4.79 2.59 -15.43
N VAL A 121 3.79 2.13 -16.17
CA VAL A 121 2.70 1.29 -15.67
C VAL A 121 2.66 0.06 -16.58
N ASP A 122 2.80 -1.12 -16.02
CA ASP A 122 2.92 -2.36 -16.80
C ASP A 122 1.68 -2.69 -17.64
N SER A 123 0.48 -2.48 -17.09
CA SER A 123 -0.80 -2.66 -17.79
C SER A 123 -0.93 -1.80 -19.05
N HIS A 124 -0.27 -0.64 -19.10
CA HIS A 124 -0.26 0.25 -20.28
C HIS A 124 0.63 -0.27 -21.42
N VAL A 125 1.50 -1.24 -21.13
CA VAL A 125 2.58 -1.67 -22.02
C VAL A 125 2.46 -3.15 -22.38
N HIS A 126 1.88 -3.96 -21.51
CA HIS A 126 1.69 -5.39 -21.70
C HIS A 126 0.20 -5.74 -21.76
N PRO A 127 -0.40 -5.92 -22.96
CA PRO A 127 -1.71 -6.55 -23.05
C PRO A 127 -1.56 -8.03 -22.70
N ALA A 128 -2.26 -8.47 -21.67
CA ALA A 128 -2.18 -9.85 -21.17
C ALA A 128 -2.44 -10.89 -22.28
N GLY A 129 -1.65 -11.99 -22.29
CA GLY A 129 -2.09 -13.27 -22.86
C GLY A 129 -1.77 -13.62 -24.32
N THR A 130 -0.77 -13.04 -25.00
CA THR A 130 -0.43 -13.47 -26.38
C THR A 130 1.08 -13.58 -26.65
N ALA A 131 1.50 -14.43 -27.60
CA ALA A 131 2.91 -14.54 -28.04
C ALA A 131 3.47 -13.23 -28.62
N TYR A 132 2.59 -12.34 -29.10
CA TYR A 132 2.93 -10.96 -29.51
C TYR A 132 3.44 -10.11 -28.33
N ALA A 133 3.04 -10.46 -27.10
CA ALA A 133 3.39 -9.75 -25.88
C ALA A 133 4.86 -9.94 -25.49
N GLN A 134 5.52 -11.05 -25.87
CA GLN A 134 6.94 -11.29 -25.54
C GLN A 134 7.90 -10.44 -26.38
N GLY A 135 7.59 -10.26 -27.67
CA GLY A 135 8.33 -9.35 -28.55
C GLY A 135 8.23 -7.89 -28.09
N VAL A 136 7.01 -7.45 -27.76
CA VAL A 136 6.75 -6.11 -27.20
C VAL A 136 7.46 -5.94 -25.86
N ALA A 137 7.35 -6.92 -24.96
CA ALA A 137 8.07 -6.93 -23.68
C ALA A 137 9.58 -6.75 -23.85
N SER A 138 10.21 -7.51 -24.76
CA SER A 138 11.66 -7.40 -25.00
C SER A 138 12.07 -6.02 -25.55
N ALA A 139 11.24 -5.42 -26.42
CA ALA A 139 11.47 -4.08 -26.94
C ALA A 139 11.35 -3.04 -25.84
N VAL A 140 10.35 -3.17 -24.98
CA VAL A 140 10.12 -2.29 -23.82
C VAL A 140 11.28 -2.39 -22.85
N SER A 141 11.71 -3.61 -22.48
CA SER A 141 12.88 -3.82 -21.63
C SER A 141 14.13 -3.13 -22.19
N ARG A 142 14.37 -3.19 -23.51
CA ARG A 142 15.49 -2.48 -24.14
C ARG A 142 15.34 -0.96 -24.08
N VAL A 143 14.14 -0.43 -24.29
CA VAL A 143 13.87 1.01 -24.18
C VAL A 143 14.09 1.49 -22.75
N LEU A 144 13.56 0.77 -21.76
CA LEU A 144 13.75 1.05 -20.34
C LEU A 144 15.22 0.96 -19.94
N ALA A 145 15.95 -0.05 -20.44
CA ALA A 145 17.38 -0.21 -20.19
C ALA A 145 18.21 0.96 -20.76
N ALA A 146 17.88 1.41 -21.98
CA ALA A 146 18.56 2.52 -22.65
C ALA A 146 18.19 3.90 -22.07
N HIS A 147 17.06 4.02 -21.37
CA HIS A 147 16.67 5.27 -20.72
C HIS A 147 17.51 5.49 -19.45
N PRO A 148 18.19 6.64 -19.27
CA PRO A 148 19.06 6.88 -18.11
C PRO A 148 18.30 7.10 -16.79
N GLY A 149 16.99 7.36 -16.84
CA GLY A 149 16.23 7.92 -15.72
C GLY A 149 16.20 9.45 -15.80
N PRO A 150 15.43 10.14 -14.94
CA PRO A 150 14.71 9.62 -13.77
C PRO A 150 13.38 8.91 -14.09
N PHE A 151 12.79 8.25 -13.09
CA PHE A 151 11.41 7.75 -13.16
C PHE A 151 10.58 8.42 -12.07
N ARG A 152 9.51 9.10 -12.48
CA ARG A 152 8.55 9.67 -11.53
C ARG A 152 7.78 8.56 -10.82
N CYS A 153 7.30 7.58 -11.58
CA CYS A 153 6.45 6.52 -11.05
C CYS A 153 6.71 5.21 -11.81
N VAL A 154 6.85 4.13 -11.04
CA VAL A 154 6.93 2.75 -11.53
C VAL A 154 5.84 1.95 -10.81
N HIS A 155 4.82 1.54 -11.56
CA HIS A 155 3.69 0.77 -11.08
C HIS A 155 3.72 -0.60 -11.77
N LEU A 156 4.01 -1.65 -11.00
CA LEU A 156 4.11 -3.02 -11.48
C LEU A 156 3.13 -3.89 -10.68
N THR A 157 2.09 -4.36 -11.37
CA THR A 157 1.02 -5.22 -10.87
C THR A 157 1.02 -6.52 -11.67
N GLU A 158 1.38 -7.64 -11.03
CA GLU A 158 1.24 -9.00 -11.60
C GLU A 158 2.06 -9.25 -12.88
N SER A 159 3.06 -8.41 -13.14
CA SER A 159 3.88 -8.56 -14.34
C SER A 159 4.81 -9.78 -14.24
N PRO A 160 4.82 -10.68 -15.26
CA PRO A 160 5.81 -11.75 -15.33
C PRO A 160 7.24 -11.21 -15.54
N LEU A 161 7.39 -9.91 -15.81
CA LEU A 161 8.67 -9.23 -15.99
C LEU A 161 9.09 -8.43 -14.76
N LEU A 162 8.36 -8.55 -13.64
CA LEU A 162 8.59 -7.79 -12.41
C LEU A 162 10.08 -7.74 -12.04
N ALA A 163 10.71 -8.91 -11.84
CA ALA A 163 12.13 -8.99 -11.47
C ALA A 163 13.05 -8.32 -12.51
N ALA A 164 12.81 -8.55 -13.81
CA ALA A 164 13.64 -7.98 -14.86
C ALA A 164 13.51 -6.45 -14.96
N TRP A 165 12.29 -5.93 -14.87
CA TRP A 165 12.04 -4.48 -14.94
C TRP A 165 12.50 -3.77 -13.68
N LEU A 166 12.37 -4.40 -12.51
CA LEU A 166 12.97 -3.92 -11.28
C LEU A 166 14.49 -3.74 -11.45
N GLN A 167 15.20 -4.77 -11.89
CA GLN A 167 16.65 -4.67 -12.13
C GLN A 167 17.01 -3.57 -13.13
N ILE A 168 16.17 -3.32 -14.14
CA ILE A 168 16.40 -2.26 -15.12
C ILE A 168 16.21 -0.84 -14.54
N VAL A 169 15.23 -0.64 -13.65
CA VAL A 169 14.94 0.68 -13.06
C VAL A 169 15.72 0.96 -11.79
N ALA A 170 16.36 -0.06 -11.21
CA ALA A 170 17.25 0.08 -10.06
C ALA A 170 18.32 1.16 -10.33
N GLY A 171 18.45 2.11 -9.41
CA GLY A 171 19.44 3.19 -9.54
C GLY A 171 19.11 4.26 -10.57
N LYS A 172 17.92 4.23 -11.20
CA LYS A 172 17.49 5.25 -12.18
C LYS A 172 16.64 6.35 -11.56
N GLY A 173 16.82 6.64 -10.28
CA GLY A 173 16.14 7.74 -9.57
C GLY A 173 14.62 7.61 -9.59
N VAL A 174 14.09 6.49 -9.07
CA VAL A 174 12.65 6.25 -8.93
C VAL A 174 12.11 7.09 -7.76
N GLN A 175 11.03 7.84 -7.97
CA GLN A 175 10.39 8.64 -6.92
C GLN A 175 9.20 7.95 -6.26
N GLU A 176 8.43 7.19 -7.04
CA GLU A 176 7.26 6.44 -6.59
C GLU A 176 7.34 5.01 -7.11
N LEU A 177 7.27 4.05 -6.20
CA LEU A 177 7.35 2.63 -6.52
C LEU A 177 6.14 1.90 -5.94
N THR A 178 5.38 1.25 -6.82
CA THR A 178 4.27 0.38 -6.46
C THR A 178 4.54 -1.02 -7.00
N LEU A 179 4.64 -1.98 -6.09
CA LEU A 179 4.86 -3.39 -6.40
C LEU A 179 3.72 -4.21 -5.83
N VAL A 180 2.95 -4.82 -6.72
CA VAL A 180 1.83 -5.67 -6.36
C VAL A 180 2.02 -6.99 -7.06
N HIS A 181 2.24 -8.05 -6.30
CA HIS A 181 2.54 -9.35 -6.84
C HIS A 181 1.76 -10.40 -6.06
N HIS A 182 0.87 -11.10 -6.75
CA HIS A 182 0.00 -12.12 -6.16
C HIS A 182 0.14 -13.58 -6.67
N PRO A 183 1.16 -14.02 -7.43
CA PRO A 183 1.22 -15.38 -7.94
C PRO A 183 1.97 -16.25 -6.94
N TRP A 184 1.25 -16.60 -5.87
CA TRP A 184 1.54 -17.87 -5.22
C TRP A 184 1.49 -18.98 -6.29
N PRO A 185 2.50 -19.88 -6.40
CA PRO A 185 3.50 -20.24 -5.38
C PRO A 185 4.96 -19.80 -5.70
N LEU A 186 5.20 -18.74 -6.48
CA LEU A 186 6.57 -18.38 -6.89
C LEU A 186 7.18 -17.33 -5.95
N GLU A 187 8.05 -17.78 -5.04
CA GLU A 187 8.85 -16.94 -4.14
C GLU A 187 9.62 -15.87 -4.91
N ILE A 188 9.12 -14.63 -4.93
CA ILE A 188 9.92 -13.48 -5.35
C ILE A 188 10.54 -12.84 -4.11
N PHE A 189 11.80 -13.20 -3.84
CA PHE A 189 12.63 -12.42 -2.96
C PHE A 189 12.97 -11.09 -3.64
N LEU A 190 12.52 -9.98 -3.06
CA LEU A 190 13.08 -8.66 -3.33
C LEU A 190 14.32 -8.51 -2.43
N PRO A 191 15.54 -8.77 -2.91
CA PRO A 191 16.71 -8.58 -2.08
C PRO A 191 16.81 -7.10 -1.68
N SER A 192 17.05 -6.83 -0.40
CA SER A 192 17.18 -5.47 0.15
C SER A 192 18.21 -4.62 -0.60
N THR A 193 19.22 -5.26 -1.22
CA THR A 193 20.20 -4.62 -2.10
C THR A 193 19.59 -3.88 -3.30
N PHE A 194 18.36 -4.18 -3.71
CA PHE A 194 17.65 -3.42 -4.73
C PHE A 194 17.50 -1.93 -4.36
N PHE A 195 17.33 -1.63 -3.08
CA PHE A 195 17.14 -0.27 -2.59
C PHE A 195 18.45 0.52 -2.46
N LEU A 196 19.62 -0.07 -2.77
CA LEU A 196 20.93 0.59 -2.70
C LEU A 196 21.08 1.83 -3.60
N GLY A 197 20.15 2.06 -4.55
CA GLY A 197 20.15 3.22 -5.45
C GLY A 197 18.82 3.99 -5.46
N MET A 198 18.01 3.88 -4.40
CA MET A 198 16.67 4.48 -4.31
C MET A 198 16.61 5.73 -3.41
N GLU A 199 17.66 6.54 -3.44
CA GLU A 199 17.76 7.77 -2.61
C GLU A 199 16.67 8.82 -2.89
N THR A 200 16.04 8.74 -4.07
CA THR A 200 14.98 9.65 -4.50
C THR A 200 13.57 9.15 -4.14
N LEU A 201 13.44 7.97 -3.53
CA LEU A 201 12.16 7.32 -3.30
C LEU A 201 11.36 8.05 -2.22
N THR A 202 10.23 8.63 -2.62
CA THR A 202 9.32 9.39 -1.74
C THR A 202 8.08 8.59 -1.35
N ARG A 203 7.67 7.62 -2.18
CA ARG A 203 6.51 6.76 -1.92
C ARG A 203 6.82 5.32 -2.29
N LEU A 204 6.57 4.42 -1.35
CA LEU A 204 6.73 2.97 -1.51
C LEU A 204 5.43 2.26 -1.15
N TYR A 205 4.90 1.50 -2.09
CA TYR A 205 3.73 0.64 -1.91
C TYR A 205 4.13 -0.80 -2.24
N LEU A 206 4.08 -1.68 -1.24
CA LEU A 206 4.35 -3.10 -1.37
C LEU A 206 3.07 -3.86 -1.03
N GLY A 207 2.54 -4.58 -2.01
CA GLY A 207 1.39 -5.48 -1.88
C GLY A 207 1.79 -6.87 -2.35
N LEU A 208 2.43 -7.64 -1.48
CA LEU A 208 2.92 -8.97 -1.81
C LEU A 208 1.94 -9.99 -1.22
N GLY A 209 1.50 -10.93 -2.05
CA GLY A 209 0.49 -11.92 -1.68
C GLY A 209 0.80 -12.58 -0.33
N LEU A 210 -0.27 -12.96 0.40
CA LEU A 210 -0.34 -13.29 1.82
C LEU A 210 0.58 -14.41 2.36
N CYS A 211 1.47 -14.94 1.54
CA CYS A 211 2.34 -16.06 1.88
C CYS A 211 3.76 -15.96 1.32
N ASP A 212 4.16 -14.86 0.66
CA ASP A 212 5.30 -14.92 -0.29
C ASP A 212 6.55 -14.11 0.10
N VAL A 213 6.46 -13.10 0.97
CA VAL A 213 7.64 -12.32 1.39
C VAL A 213 7.71 -12.20 2.91
N VAL A 214 8.67 -12.93 3.48
CA VAL A 214 9.17 -12.66 4.83
C VAL A 214 10.14 -11.50 4.72
N MET A 215 9.64 -10.27 4.86
CA MET A 215 10.53 -9.13 5.01
C MET A 215 11.14 -9.22 6.41
N LYS A 216 12.46 -9.35 6.47
CA LYS A 216 13.16 -9.42 7.75
C LYS A 216 13.17 -8.05 8.41
N THR A 217 13.27 -7.99 9.74
CA THR A 217 13.32 -6.71 10.47
C THR A 217 14.43 -5.81 9.90
N GLY A 218 15.60 -6.38 9.58
CA GLY A 218 16.72 -5.63 9.00
C GLY A 218 16.52 -5.17 7.55
N ASP A 219 15.60 -5.76 6.79
CA ASP A 219 15.35 -5.33 5.41
C ASP A 219 14.59 -4.00 5.38
N LEU A 220 13.62 -3.80 6.27
CA LEU A 220 12.92 -2.51 6.34
C LEU A 220 13.82 -1.40 6.88
N ASP A 221 14.59 -1.69 7.94
CA ASP A 221 15.58 -0.74 8.46
C ASP A 221 16.54 -0.30 7.33
N PHE A 222 17.00 -1.26 6.53
CA PHE A 222 17.82 -0.99 5.36
C PHE A 222 17.10 -0.12 4.31
N ILE A 223 15.83 -0.39 4.00
CA ILE A 223 15.04 0.42 3.05
C ILE A 223 14.90 1.85 3.55
N LEU A 224 14.59 2.05 4.83
CA LEU A 224 14.45 3.36 5.45
C LEU A 224 15.78 4.13 5.48
N ASP A 225 16.88 3.45 5.77
CA ASP A 225 18.24 4.03 5.76
C ASP A 225 18.68 4.45 4.35
N ARG A 226 18.32 3.67 3.32
CA ARG A 226 18.67 3.96 1.92
C ARG A 226 17.71 4.92 1.23
N SER A 227 16.56 5.19 1.84
CA SER A 227 15.51 6.08 1.30
C SER A 227 15.22 7.23 2.26
N PRO A 228 16.18 8.15 2.50
CA PRO A 228 16.06 9.18 3.53
C PRO A 228 14.99 10.25 3.26
N VAL A 229 14.39 10.24 2.07
CA VAL A 229 13.31 11.15 1.65
C VAL A 229 11.95 10.44 1.58
N LEU A 230 11.85 9.18 2.04
CA LEU A 230 10.63 8.40 1.98
C LEU A 230 9.57 9.03 2.89
N GLU A 231 8.45 9.46 2.30
CA GLU A 231 7.36 10.12 3.03
C GLU A 231 6.18 9.18 3.28
N THR A 232 5.96 8.22 2.37
CA THR A 232 4.83 7.28 2.42
C THR A 232 5.31 5.85 2.27
N LEU A 233 4.95 5.01 3.24
CA LEU A 233 5.17 3.57 3.21
C LEU A 233 3.82 2.86 3.36
N SER A 234 3.49 1.99 2.40
CA SER A 234 2.35 1.10 2.49
C SER A 234 2.80 -0.34 2.33
N LEU A 235 2.47 -1.17 3.31
CA LEU A 235 2.70 -2.60 3.33
C LEU A 235 1.35 -3.30 3.35
N GLU A 236 1.15 -4.24 2.45
CA GLU A 236 -0.10 -4.95 2.32
C GLU A 236 0.12 -6.45 2.09
N GLY A 237 -0.58 -7.25 2.90
CA GLY A 237 -0.56 -8.70 2.80
C GLY A 237 0.73 -9.37 3.26
N GLU A 238 1.76 -8.63 3.67
CA GLU A 238 3.06 -9.23 4.00
C GLU A 238 3.07 -10.02 5.33
N MET A 239 3.83 -11.12 5.36
CA MET A 239 4.25 -11.80 6.60
C MET A 239 5.52 -11.11 7.11
N LEU A 240 5.38 -10.16 8.02
CA LEU A 240 6.54 -9.48 8.58
C LEU A 240 7.15 -10.33 9.70
N GLU A 241 8.46 -10.24 9.90
CA GLU A 241 9.07 -10.76 11.13
C GLU A 241 8.39 -10.13 12.36
N ARG A 242 8.45 -10.82 13.50
CA ARG A 242 7.63 -10.53 14.70
C ARG A 242 7.68 -9.07 15.17
N CYS A 243 8.71 -8.29 14.83
CA CYS A 243 8.85 -6.91 15.26
C CYS A 243 9.19 -5.98 14.07
N LEU A 244 8.44 -4.88 13.97
CA LEU A 244 8.60 -3.81 12.98
C LEU A 244 9.09 -2.53 13.69
N GLY A 245 10.34 -2.15 13.50
CA GLY A 245 10.89 -0.88 13.96
C GLY A 245 10.67 0.21 12.92
N LEU A 246 10.10 1.35 13.33
CA LEU A 246 9.98 2.54 12.49
C LEU A 246 10.92 3.61 13.03
N VAL A 247 12.04 3.79 12.33
CA VAL A 247 13.01 4.86 12.55
C VAL A 247 13.15 5.62 11.23
N SER A 248 12.61 6.85 11.17
CA SER A 248 12.70 7.66 9.95
C SER A 248 12.45 9.14 10.22
N GLN A 249 13.29 9.98 9.63
CA GLN A 249 13.19 11.44 9.74
C GLN A 249 12.27 12.06 8.68
N SER A 250 11.82 11.29 7.69
CA SER A 250 11.03 11.77 6.55
C SER A 250 9.63 11.17 6.48
N LEU A 251 9.39 9.99 7.08
CA LEU A 251 8.10 9.32 7.00
C LEU A 251 6.99 10.18 7.60
N ARG A 252 5.95 10.42 6.80
CA ARG A 252 4.72 11.13 7.18
C ARG A 252 3.55 10.17 7.30
N ARG A 253 3.50 9.13 6.46
CA ARG A 253 2.37 8.22 6.33
C ARG A 253 2.86 6.78 6.30
N VAL A 254 2.38 5.97 7.24
CA VAL A 254 2.63 4.53 7.28
C VAL A 254 1.29 3.80 7.28
N GLN A 255 1.14 2.84 6.38
CA GLN A 255 -0.05 2.02 6.24
C GLN A 255 0.35 0.55 6.21
N ILE A 256 -0.25 -0.25 7.08
CA ILE A 256 0.02 -1.68 7.24
C ILE A 256 -1.34 -2.38 7.21
N ILE A 257 -1.68 -3.03 6.10
CA ILE A 257 -2.99 -3.64 5.90
C ILE A 257 -2.85 -5.14 5.68
N GLY A 258 -3.62 -5.95 6.40
CA GLY A 258 -3.67 -7.39 6.19
C GLY A 258 -2.35 -8.11 6.48
N CYS A 259 -1.34 -7.42 7.02
CA CYS A 259 -0.06 -7.99 7.37
C CYS A 259 -0.12 -8.74 8.70
N SER A 260 0.67 -9.80 8.83
CA SER A 260 0.88 -10.42 10.13
C SER A 260 2.09 -9.81 10.81
N VAL A 261 1.85 -9.03 11.88
CA VAL A 261 2.89 -8.33 12.65
C VAL A 261 2.64 -8.53 14.13
N GLY A 262 3.63 -9.06 14.83
CA GLY A 262 3.57 -9.25 16.28
C GLY A 262 3.71 -7.93 17.05
N GLU A 263 4.69 -7.10 16.72
CA GLU A 263 4.95 -5.84 17.41
C GLU A 263 5.35 -4.74 16.42
N ILE A 264 4.76 -3.56 16.54
CA ILE A 264 5.09 -2.35 15.78
C ILE A 264 5.64 -1.33 16.76
N PHE A 265 6.87 -0.90 16.55
CA PHE A 265 7.58 0.08 17.38
C PHE A 265 7.84 1.34 16.58
N VAL A 266 7.12 2.41 16.89
CA VAL A 266 7.50 3.76 16.43
C VAL A 266 8.60 4.26 17.35
N VAL A 267 9.86 4.02 17.00
CA VAL A 267 11.01 4.34 17.85
C VAL A 267 11.30 5.83 17.79
N ASP A 268 11.61 6.34 16.60
CA ASP A 268 11.87 7.76 16.34
C ASP A 268 11.39 8.15 14.94
N ALA A 269 10.23 8.80 14.88
CA ALA A 269 9.60 9.23 13.64
C ALA A 269 8.97 10.63 13.80
N PRO A 270 9.79 11.71 13.85
CA PRO A 270 9.33 13.05 14.19
C PRO A 270 8.36 13.66 13.18
N CYS A 271 8.44 13.22 11.91
CA CYS A 271 7.58 13.68 10.83
C CYS A 271 6.29 12.85 10.66
N LEU A 272 6.11 11.77 11.44
CA LEU A 272 4.99 10.85 11.24
C LEU A 272 3.68 11.54 11.58
N GLU A 273 2.80 11.68 10.58
CA GLU A 273 1.49 12.32 10.70
C GLU A 273 0.37 11.28 10.82
N ARG A 274 0.52 10.13 10.15
CA ARG A 274 -0.51 9.08 10.08
C ARG A 274 0.11 7.70 10.20
N LEU A 275 -0.42 6.90 11.13
CA LEU A 275 -0.13 5.47 11.25
C LEU A 275 -1.43 4.70 11.13
N ILE A 276 -1.55 3.92 10.06
CA ILE A 276 -2.67 3.04 9.81
C ILE A 276 -2.24 1.60 9.92
N GLN A 277 -2.88 0.86 10.81
CA GLN A 277 -2.75 -0.59 10.92
C GLN A 277 -4.16 -1.16 10.82
N SER A 278 -4.40 -2.14 9.96
CA SER A 278 -5.74 -2.72 9.78
C SER A 278 -5.64 -4.18 9.38
N GLY A 279 -6.11 -5.07 10.25
CA GLY A 279 -6.23 -6.50 9.97
C GLY A 279 -4.89 -7.22 9.86
N GLY A 280 -4.88 -8.47 10.35
CA GLY A 280 -3.88 -9.48 10.03
C GLY A 280 -4.62 -10.80 9.90
N TRP A 281 -4.14 -11.70 9.05
CA TRP A 281 -4.79 -12.99 8.90
C TRP A 281 -4.40 -13.95 10.00
N CYS A 282 -5.40 -14.44 10.74
CA CYS A 282 -5.27 -15.61 11.59
C CYS A 282 -6.50 -16.49 11.37
N PRO A 283 -6.30 -17.77 11.03
CA PRO A 283 -7.33 -18.80 11.13
C PRO A 283 -7.90 -18.82 12.55
N GLU A 284 -9.21 -18.96 12.69
CA GLU A 284 -9.94 -18.84 13.96
C GLU A 284 -9.44 -19.79 15.08
N ASP A 285 -8.65 -20.82 14.74
CA ASP A 285 -8.09 -21.82 15.67
C ASP A 285 -6.58 -21.72 15.94
N THR A 286 -5.87 -20.78 15.32
CA THR A 286 -4.46 -20.50 15.66
C THR A 286 -4.37 -19.15 16.34
N ASP A 287 -3.68 -19.12 17.49
CA ASP A 287 -3.50 -17.97 18.37
C ASP A 287 -3.59 -16.63 17.62
N GLY A 288 -4.75 -15.98 17.71
CA GLY A 288 -5.07 -14.77 16.97
C GLY A 288 -3.97 -13.73 17.10
N ASN A 289 -3.72 -13.01 16.00
CA ASN A 289 -2.58 -12.11 15.86
C ASN A 289 -2.55 -11.09 17.00
N CYS A 290 -1.63 -11.27 17.93
CA CYS A 290 -1.38 -10.28 18.98
C CYS A 290 -0.53 -9.18 18.34
N THR A 291 -1.14 -8.10 17.84
CA THR A 291 -0.36 -6.93 17.40
C THR A 291 -0.17 -5.99 18.59
N LYS A 292 1.10 -5.80 18.97
CA LYS A 292 1.51 -4.84 19.98
C LYS A 292 1.97 -3.56 19.31
N VAL A 293 1.29 -2.45 19.51
CA VAL A 293 1.72 -1.15 18.95
C VAL A 293 2.36 -0.33 20.07
N LYS A 294 3.62 0.05 19.90
CA LYS A 294 4.38 0.91 20.80
C LYS A 294 4.65 2.26 20.16
N ILE A 295 4.19 3.33 20.79
CA ILE A 295 4.45 4.69 20.34
C ILE A 295 5.55 5.31 21.21
N GLY A 296 6.73 5.51 20.61
CA GLY A 296 7.86 6.25 21.16
C GLY A 296 7.80 7.72 20.76
N HIS A 297 8.80 8.22 20.01
CA HIS A 297 8.86 9.63 19.62
C HIS A 297 8.15 9.90 18.27
N ALA A 298 6.90 10.36 18.34
CA ALA A 298 6.10 10.74 17.16
C ALA A 298 5.24 12.00 17.43
N PRO A 299 5.85 13.18 17.64
CA PRO A 299 5.16 14.41 18.05
C PRO A 299 4.13 14.96 17.04
N ARG A 300 4.24 14.61 15.75
CA ARG A 300 3.31 15.05 14.70
C ARG A 300 2.20 14.05 14.43
N LEU A 301 2.14 12.93 15.16
CA LEU A 301 1.19 11.86 14.90
C LEU A 301 -0.22 12.35 15.18
N HIS A 302 -0.97 12.62 14.12
CA HIS A 302 -2.30 13.20 14.16
C HIS A 302 -3.40 12.15 13.95
N MET A 303 -3.11 11.10 13.18
CA MET A 303 -4.06 10.03 12.87
C MET A 303 -3.49 8.67 13.27
N LEU A 304 -4.27 7.90 14.04
CA LEU A 304 -3.93 6.54 14.46
C LEU A 304 -5.13 5.60 14.31
N GLY A 305 -4.98 4.49 13.58
CA GLY A 305 -6.02 3.45 13.47
C GLY A 305 -6.01 2.75 12.12
N TYR A 306 -6.66 1.60 11.88
CA TYR A 306 -7.71 0.93 12.62
C TYR A 306 -7.17 -0.07 13.66
N LEU A 307 -7.03 0.39 14.90
CA LEU A 307 -6.58 -0.50 15.97
C LEU A 307 -7.70 -1.50 16.30
N GLU A 308 -7.44 -2.80 16.10
CA GLU A 308 -8.38 -3.85 16.49
C GLU A 308 -8.32 -4.05 18.02
N LEU A 309 -9.45 -3.82 18.68
CA LEU A 309 -9.58 -3.94 20.14
C LEU A 309 -9.80 -5.39 20.57
N ASP A 310 -8.85 -6.28 20.29
CA ASP A 310 -8.80 -7.63 20.87
C ASP A 310 -8.00 -7.59 22.19
N PRO A 311 -8.36 -8.32 23.26
CA PRO A 311 -7.53 -8.49 24.46
C PRO A 311 -6.09 -8.93 24.19
N ARG A 312 -5.86 -9.58 23.04
CA ARG A 312 -4.55 -9.99 22.51
C ARG A 312 -3.76 -8.84 21.90
N ASN A 313 -4.45 -7.81 21.39
CA ASN A 313 -3.83 -6.61 20.83
C ASN A 313 -3.50 -5.62 21.94
N VAL A 314 -2.25 -5.17 21.95
CA VAL A 314 -1.72 -4.38 23.05
C VAL A 314 -1.25 -3.03 22.52
N LEU A 315 -1.93 -1.96 22.90
CA LEU A 315 -1.43 -0.60 22.67
C LEU A 315 -0.60 -0.16 23.87
N GLU A 316 0.67 0.17 23.64
CA GLU A 316 1.61 0.67 24.63
C GLU A 316 2.05 2.10 24.23
N VAL A 317 1.90 3.03 25.16
CA VAL A 317 2.39 4.42 25.00
C VAL A 317 3.45 4.67 26.06
N GLY A 318 4.67 4.98 25.63
CA GLY A 318 5.83 4.99 26.50
C GLY A 318 6.03 3.61 27.15
N ASN A 319 5.93 3.53 28.47
CA ASN A 319 6.05 2.28 29.24
C ASN A 319 4.70 1.78 29.80
N THR A 320 3.57 2.33 29.32
CA THR A 320 2.25 1.98 29.85
C THR A 320 1.42 1.24 28.82
N VAL A 321 1.00 0.04 29.21
CA VAL A 321 0.06 -0.78 28.45
C VAL A 321 -1.37 -0.32 28.73
N ILE A 322 -2.10 0.00 27.66
CA ILE A 322 -3.50 0.43 27.75
C ILE A 322 -4.38 -0.82 27.89
N LYS A 323 -5.12 -0.87 29.00
CA LYS A 323 -6.10 -1.89 29.35
C LYS A 323 -7.37 -1.21 29.86
N ALA A 324 -8.45 -1.98 29.98
CA ALA A 324 -9.68 -1.50 30.56
C ALA A 324 -9.42 -0.99 31.98
N GLY A 325 -9.72 0.29 32.24
CA GLY A 325 -9.47 0.92 33.55
C GLY A 325 -8.04 1.42 33.79
N THR A 326 -7.17 1.46 32.77
CA THR A 326 -5.85 2.11 32.89
C THR A 326 -6.00 3.56 33.36
N ARG A 327 -5.25 3.91 34.41
CA ARG A 327 -5.15 5.30 34.88
C ARG A 327 -4.19 6.06 33.99
N VAL A 328 -4.67 7.16 33.41
CA VAL A 328 -3.88 8.01 32.52
C VAL A 328 -2.90 8.83 33.35
N SER A 329 -1.65 8.94 32.87
CA SER A 329 -0.68 9.90 33.38
C SER A 329 -0.19 10.80 32.25
N PRO A 330 0.36 11.99 32.51
CA PRO A 330 0.86 12.88 31.45
C PRO A 330 1.89 12.23 30.52
N ARG A 331 2.65 11.25 31.01
CA ARG A 331 3.65 10.49 30.24
C ARG A 331 3.05 9.45 29.29
N THR A 332 1.77 9.14 29.44
CA THR A 332 1.05 8.14 28.65
C THR A 332 0.05 8.78 27.71
N MET A 333 0.04 10.12 27.64
CA MET A 333 -0.81 10.86 26.73
C MET A 333 -0.09 11.13 25.43
N VAL A 334 -0.78 10.93 24.31
CA VAL A 334 -0.33 11.36 22.98
C VAL A 334 -1.28 12.47 22.52
N PRO A 335 -1.03 13.74 22.93
CA PRO A 335 -1.94 14.85 22.64
C PRO A 335 -1.95 15.27 21.17
N SER A 336 -1.01 14.78 20.36
CA SER A 336 -0.94 15.10 18.93
C SER A 336 -2.06 14.44 18.12
N VAL A 337 -2.65 13.34 18.60
CA VAL A 337 -3.65 12.56 17.86
C VAL A 337 -5.01 13.24 17.94
N GLY A 338 -5.48 13.75 16.79
CA GLY A 338 -6.80 14.34 16.62
C GLY A 338 -7.82 13.38 15.99
N VAL A 339 -7.36 12.40 15.23
CA VAL A 339 -8.23 11.40 14.58
C VAL A 339 -7.84 10.00 15.02
N MET A 340 -8.82 9.25 15.50
CA MET A 340 -8.64 7.87 15.93
C MET A 340 -9.60 6.95 15.19
N ALA A 341 -9.12 5.78 14.76
CA ALA A 341 -9.98 4.74 14.20
C ALA A 341 -9.80 3.41 14.95
N LEU A 342 -10.92 2.80 15.36
CA LEU A 342 -10.96 1.57 16.14
C LEU A 342 -11.80 0.52 15.40
N GLU A 343 -11.34 -0.72 15.39
CA GLU A 343 -12.12 -1.88 14.95
C GLU A 343 -12.57 -2.67 16.19
N VAL A 344 -13.89 -2.85 16.33
CA VAL A 344 -14.50 -3.32 17.59
C VAL A 344 -15.49 -4.45 17.33
N ARG A 345 -15.36 -5.53 18.10
CA ARG A 345 -16.37 -6.61 18.19
C ARG A 345 -17.32 -6.31 19.34
N PHE A 346 -18.42 -5.61 19.09
CA PHE A 346 -19.39 -5.29 20.16
C PHE A 346 -20.03 -6.51 20.83
N GLY A 347 -20.02 -7.68 20.17
CA GLY A 347 -20.43 -8.94 20.78
C GLY A 347 -19.49 -9.44 21.89
N VAL A 348 -18.26 -8.93 21.97
CA VAL A 348 -17.28 -9.30 22.99
C VAL A 348 -17.21 -8.21 24.05
N ARG A 349 -17.67 -8.53 25.27
CA ARG A 349 -17.79 -7.56 26.37
C ARG A 349 -16.48 -6.88 26.75
N ASN A 350 -15.35 -7.57 26.60
CA ASN A 350 -14.04 -7.00 26.94
C ASN A 350 -13.59 -5.96 25.90
N ASP A 351 -13.77 -6.24 24.62
CA ASP A 351 -13.48 -5.33 23.51
C ASP A 351 -14.30 -4.04 23.65
N ALA A 352 -15.60 -4.16 23.95
CA ALA A 352 -16.47 -3.01 24.18
C ALA A 352 -16.02 -2.14 25.38
N LYS A 353 -15.44 -2.74 26.44
CA LYS A 353 -14.88 -2.00 27.59
C LYS A 353 -13.58 -1.25 27.26
N MET A 354 -12.88 -1.64 26.20
CA MET A 354 -11.67 -0.94 25.75
C MET A 354 -11.99 0.37 25.03
N VAL A 355 -13.16 0.47 24.37
CA VAL A 355 -13.59 1.68 23.64
C VAL A 355 -13.53 2.96 24.47
N PRO A 356 -14.04 3.03 25.72
CA PRO A 356 -13.89 4.23 26.54
C PRO A 356 -12.51 4.37 27.22
N SER A 357 -11.67 3.32 27.18
CA SER A 357 -10.36 3.31 27.85
C SER A 357 -9.24 3.84 26.94
N VAL A 358 -9.29 3.51 25.64
CA VAL A 358 -8.27 3.92 24.67
C VAL A 358 -8.24 5.44 24.46
N PRO A 359 -9.37 6.13 24.15
CA PRO A 359 -9.37 7.58 23.91
C PRO A 359 -8.93 8.41 25.10
N ARG A 360 -9.00 7.87 26.33
CA ARG A 360 -8.50 8.58 27.53
C ARG A 360 -7.00 8.89 27.46
N CYS A 361 -6.23 8.12 26.69
CA CYS A 361 -4.81 8.37 26.46
C CYS A 361 -4.55 9.38 25.33
N PHE A 362 -5.59 9.86 24.65
CA PHE A 362 -5.51 10.76 23.51
C PHE A 362 -6.45 11.96 23.76
N PRO A 363 -6.01 12.94 24.56
CA PRO A 363 -6.89 13.97 25.11
C PRO A 363 -7.49 14.91 24.06
N ASN A 364 -6.90 14.99 22.87
CA ASN A 364 -7.29 15.92 21.80
C ASN A 364 -7.99 15.22 20.63
N VAL A 365 -8.54 14.02 20.81
CA VAL A 365 -9.28 13.33 19.74
C VAL A 365 -10.56 14.10 19.43
N GLU A 366 -10.64 14.64 18.21
CA GLU A 366 -11.78 15.37 17.66
C GLU A 366 -12.70 14.44 16.87
N THR A 367 -12.13 13.42 16.20
CA THR A 367 -12.88 12.46 15.39
C THR A 367 -12.54 11.03 15.78
N LEU A 368 -13.57 10.26 16.16
CA LEU A 368 -13.45 8.83 16.45
C LEU A 368 -14.24 8.02 15.42
N HIS A 369 -13.52 7.25 14.60
CA HIS A 369 -14.11 6.29 13.67
C HIS A 369 -14.22 4.91 14.32
N ILE A 370 -15.40 4.30 14.26
CA ILE A 370 -15.64 2.94 14.78
C ILE A 370 -16.07 2.05 13.62
N LYS A 371 -15.30 1.00 13.37
CA LYS A 371 -15.65 -0.08 12.45
C LYS A 371 -16.15 -1.26 13.27
N VAL A 372 -17.39 -1.69 13.02
CA VAL A 372 -17.97 -2.86 13.69
C VAL A 372 -17.55 -4.12 12.93
N LYS A 373 -16.77 -4.98 13.58
CA LYS A 373 -16.45 -6.30 13.04
C LYS A 373 -17.64 -7.21 13.38
N SER A 374 -18.51 -7.45 12.40
CA SER A 374 -19.66 -8.35 12.59
C SER A 374 -19.12 -9.75 12.85
N LEU A 375 -19.39 -10.30 14.03
CA LEU A 375 -19.40 -11.75 14.19
C LEU A 375 -20.44 -12.26 13.20
N THR A 376 -20.02 -13.07 12.24
CA THR A 376 -20.95 -13.82 11.41
C THR A 376 -21.74 -14.72 12.37
N LEU A 377 -22.94 -14.25 12.74
CA LEU A 377 -24.07 -14.86 13.45
C LEU A 377 -24.62 -13.88 14.50
N LEU A 378 -25.89 -13.49 14.31
CA LEU A 378 -26.75 -12.64 15.15
C LEU A 378 -26.79 -11.12 14.83
N LEU A 379 -26.83 -10.77 13.54
CA LEU A 379 -27.42 -9.50 13.10
C LEU A 379 -28.96 -9.60 13.14
N SER A 380 -29.56 -9.35 14.31
CA SER A 380 -30.97 -8.92 14.36
C SER A 380 -31.35 -7.99 15.51
N SER A 381 -30.50 -7.74 16.53
CA SER A 381 -31.02 -7.08 17.75
C SER A 381 -30.27 -5.86 18.32
N ILE A 382 -29.20 -5.33 17.72
CA ILE A 382 -28.41 -4.24 18.38
C ILE A 382 -28.08 -3.05 17.45
N CYS A 383 -28.90 -2.79 16.42
CA CYS A 383 -28.80 -1.52 15.66
C CYS A 383 -29.46 -0.31 16.36
N ALA A 384 -29.85 -0.44 17.62
CA ALA A 384 -30.51 0.63 18.37
C ALA A 384 -29.88 0.78 19.76
N MET A 385 -28.67 1.32 19.85
CA MET A 385 -28.20 2.05 21.03
C MET A 385 -26.86 2.72 20.74
N PHE A 386 -26.74 3.99 21.14
CA PHE A 386 -25.56 4.87 21.07
C PHE A 386 -25.37 5.69 19.79
N CYS A 387 -26.35 6.56 19.52
CA CYS A 387 -26.04 7.96 19.23
C CYS A 387 -25.97 8.70 20.59
N ILE A 388 -24.79 9.24 20.94
CA ILE A 388 -24.63 10.39 21.85
C ILE A 388 -23.65 11.33 21.15
#